data_AF-A0A1H7ZD20-F1
#
_entry.id   AF-A0A1H7ZD20-F1
#
_cell.length_a   1.000
_cell.length_b   1.000
_cell.length_c   1.000
_cell.angle_alpha   90.00
_cell.angle_beta   90.00
_cell.angle_gamma   90.00
#
_symmetry.space_group_name_H-M   'P 1'
#
loop_
_entity.id
_entity.type
_entity.pdbx_description
1 polymer ?
#
loop_
_entity_poly.entity_id
_entity_poly.type
_entity_poly.pdbx_seq_one_letter_code
_entity_poly.pdbx_strand_id
1 'polypeptide(L)'
;MVTRMRLLQGAAALLYLGPLLAGLGGFGWSVVPVFTAIFLLWLVVIRPQDWPQQAAGWARPEAWLALLMRALVQVVLVSVCFGIGRGIGGAAGLLPAMPVGLPLGLSFAAIPLARLVWKPTVMAEMDSFLDDALQQVEGLQPPPLQRDPALALRLTAPLADLPETVPQAEIEAHFAALKQHLLPEDIYEALDARLQSPDAPRALRRTFILLATAQRCNEACRGRAAPVRALQVAGEDASLVELVARRCLTLLESDVDAWGDCPNPTALGAVAARMPPRAAEAIHALIVRTRDLAPLNGYDPEG
;
A
#
# COMPACT_ATOMS: atom_id res chain seq x y z
N MET A 1 -10.50 -16.14 -22.67
CA MET A 1 -9.39 -15.55 -21.89
C MET A 1 -8.65 -16.59 -21.03
N VAL A 2 -9.36 -17.44 -20.27
CA VAL A 2 -8.78 -18.48 -19.38
C VAL A 2 -7.77 -19.42 -20.07
N THR A 3 -8.07 -19.92 -21.26
CA THR A 3 -7.17 -20.85 -22.00
C THR A 3 -5.85 -20.20 -22.41
N ARG A 4 -5.85 -18.90 -22.71
CA ARG A 4 -4.65 -18.14 -23.12
C ARG A 4 -3.75 -17.81 -21.93
N MET A 5 -4.35 -17.46 -20.79
CA MET A 5 -3.64 -17.24 -19.52
C MET A 5 -2.91 -18.53 -19.06
N ARG A 6 -3.57 -19.69 -19.18
CA ARG A 6 -2.98 -20.99 -18.84
C ARG A 6 -1.83 -21.39 -19.77
N LEU A 7 -1.92 -21.05 -21.06
CA LEU A 7 -0.83 -21.29 -22.02
C LEU A 7 0.41 -20.43 -21.72
N LEU A 8 0.22 -19.17 -21.31
CA LEU A 8 1.34 -18.34 -20.85
C LEU A 8 1.98 -18.85 -19.57
N GLN A 9 1.17 -19.26 -18.60
CA GLN A 9 1.67 -19.89 -17.38
C GLN A 9 2.46 -21.16 -17.71
N GLY A 10 2.01 -21.94 -18.69
CA GLY A 10 2.73 -23.09 -19.21
C GLY A 10 4.07 -22.73 -19.88
N ALA A 11 4.09 -21.69 -20.73
CA ALA A 11 5.32 -21.23 -21.37
C ALA A 11 6.34 -20.67 -20.35
N ALA A 12 5.86 -19.90 -19.38
CA ALA A 12 6.69 -19.43 -18.27
C ALA A 12 7.21 -20.60 -17.41
N ALA A 13 6.38 -21.60 -17.12
CA ALA A 13 6.81 -22.81 -16.41
C ALA A 13 7.93 -23.54 -17.18
N LEU A 14 7.82 -23.63 -18.51
CA LEU A 14 8.86 -24.20 -19.38
C LEU A 14 10.19 -23.44 -19.28
N LEU A 15 10.12 -22.10 -19.20
CA LEU A 15 11.28 -21.23 -19.02
C LEU A 15 12.03 -21.55 -17.72
N TYR A 16 11.32 -21.72 -16.61
CA TYR A 16 11.89 -22.08 -15.29
C TYR A 16 12.35 -23.53 -15.18
N LEU A 17 11.75 -24.43 -15.97
CA LEU A 17 12.06 -25.86 -15.89
C LEU A 17 13.47 -26.17 -16.40
N GLY A 18 14.00 -25.41 -17.36
CA GLY A 18 15.37 -25.60 -17.85
C GLY A 18 16.47 -25.42 -16.79
N PRO A 19 16.60 -24.28 -16.09
CA PRO A 19 17.62 -24.12 -15.05
C PRO A 19 17.42 -25.10 -13.88
N LEU A 20 16.18 -25.46 -13.56
CA LEU A 20 15.87 -26.48 -12.55
C LEU A 20 16.40 -27.87 -12.98
N LEU A 21 16.11 -28.31 -14.20
CA LEU A 21 16.63 -29.56 -14.77
C LEU A 21 18.15 -29.54 -14.90
N ALA A 22 18.74 -28.38 -15.21
CA ALA A 22 20.18 -28.23 -15.25
C ALA A 22 20.82 -28.35 -13.84
N GLY A 23 20.15 -27.84 -12.81
CA GLY A 23 20.54 -28.09 -11.42
C GLY A 23 20.47 -29.58 -11.08
N LEU A 24 19.36 -30.22 -11.43
CA LEU A 24 19.09 -31.65 -11.19
C LEU A 24 20.10 -32.56 -11.88
N GLY A 25 20.47 -32.26 -13.13
CA GLY A 25 21.49 -32.98 -13.90
C GLY A 25 22.93 -32.75 -13.42
N GLY A 26 23.13 -31.92 -12.40
CA GLY A 26 24.44 -31.70 -11.78
C GLY A 26 25.41 -30.86 -12.62
N PHE A 27 24.93 -30.10 -13.61
CA PHE A 27 25.79 -29.26 -14.46
C PHE A 27 26.57 -28.22 -13.63
N GLY A 28 27.65 -27.68 -14.22
CA GLY A 28 28.47 -26.65 -13.58
C GLY A 28 27.83 -25.27 -13.61
N TRP A 29 28.25 -24.37 -12.72
CA TRP A 29 27.74 -22.98 -12.63
C TRP A 29 27.94 -22.15 -13.91
N SER A 30 28.78 -22.61 -14.84
CA SER A 30 28.99 -21.97 -16.15
C SER A 30 27.74 -21.91 -17.02
N VAL A 31 26.69 -22.71 -16.75
CA VAL A 31 25.43 -22.65 -17.51
C VAL A 31 24.50 -21.53 -17.03
N VAL A 32 24.70 -20.99 -15.82
CA VAL A 32 23.83 -19.95 -15.23
C VAL A 32 23.77 -18.68 -16.09
N PRO A 33 24.90 -18.11 -16.56
CA PRO A 33 24.87 -16.94 -17.46
C PRO A 33 24.09 -17.19 -18.76
N VAL A 34 24.13 -18.43 -19.28
CA VAL A 34 23.40 -18.80 -20.50
C VAL A 34 21.90 -18.77 -20.25
N PHE A 35 21.42 -19.33 -19.14
CA PHE A 35 20.01 -19.22 -18.75
C PHE A 35 19.60 -17.78 -18.46
N THR A 36 20.45 -16.99 -17.81
CA THR A 36 20.18 -15.56 -17.59
C THR A 36 19.98 -14.82 -18.91
N ALA A 37 20.79 -15.09 -19.93
CA ALA A 37 20.62 -14.51 -21.26
C ALA A 37 19.29 -14.91 -21.90
N ILE A 38 18.86 -16.17 -21.76
CA ILE A 38 17.57 -16.66 -22.26
C ILE A 38 16.41 -15.95 -21.55
N PHE A 39 16.50 -15.74 -20.24
CA PHE A 39 15.48 -15.02 -19.46
C PHE A 39 15.41 -13.54 -19.79
N LEU A 40 16.56 -12.90 -20.04
CA LEU A 40 16.60 -11.52 -20.53
C LEU A 40 15.98 -11.42 -21.93
N LEU A 41 16.29 -12.35 -22.82
CA LEU A 41 15.68 -12.42 -24.15
C LEU A 41 14.16 -12.61 -24.06
N TRP A 42 13.69 -13.47 -23.16
CA TRP A 42 12.27 -13.62 -22.85
C TRP A 42 11.63 -12.29 -22.42
N LEU A 43 12.28 -11.52 -21.54
CA LEU A 43 11.77 -10.23 -21.07
C LEU A 43 11.70 -9.20 -22.21
N VAL A 44 12.70 -9.16 -23.09
CA VAL A 44 12.69 -8.33 -24.31
C VAL A 44 11.50 -8.68 -25.21
N VAL A 45 11.21 -9.97 -25.36
CA VAL A 45 10.17 -10.46 -26.26
C VAL A 45 8.76 -10.19 -25.72
N ILE A 46 8.55 -10.33 -24.41
CA ILE A 46 7.25 -10.19 -23.74
C ILE A 46 6.93 -8.74 -23.36
N ARG A 47 7.93 -7.94 -22.98
CA ARG A 47 7.74 -6.53 -22.58
C ARG A 47 8.60 -5.60 -23.43
N PRO A 48 8.35 -5.47 -24.74
CA PRO A 48 9.16 -4.61 -25.58
C PRO A 48 9.09 -3.13 -25.16
N GLN A 49 8.01 -2.67 -24.53
CA GLN A 49 7.87 -1.29 -24.04
C GLN A 49 8.86 -0.93 -22.93
N ASP A 50 9.33 -1.92 -22.17
CA ASP A 50 10.26 -1.73 -21.06
C ASP A 50 11.68 -1.40 -21.54
N TRP A 51 11.92 -1.44 -22.86
CA TRP A 51 13.23 -1.29 -23.47
C TRP A 51 13.28 -0.03 -24.37
N PRO A 52 14.42 0.67 -24.44
CA PRO A 52 14.53 1.85 -25.29
C PRO A 52 14.30 1.48 -26.76
N GLN A 53 13.24 2.04 -27.35
CA GLN A 53 12.88 1.76 -28.75
C GLN A 53 13.79 2.48 -29.76
N GLN A 54 14.49 3.53 -29.32
CA GLN A 54 15.41 4.31 -30.14
C GLN A 54 16.85 4.08 -29.69
N ALA A 55 17.78 3.98 -30.65
CA ALA A 55 19.21 3.79 -30.36
C ALA A 55 19.78 4.90 -29.44
N ALA A 56 19.31 6.13 -29.59
CA ALA A 56 19.70 7.25 -28.72
C ALA A 56 19.28 7.06 -27.25
N GLY A 57 18.21 6.30 -26.98
CA GLY A 57 17.76 5.97 -25.63
C GLY A 57 18.73 5.06 -24.88
N TRP A 58 19.55 4.29 -25.60
CA TRP A 58 20.60 3.43 -25.01
C TRP A 58 21.85 4.20 -24.59
N ALA A 59 21.99 5.46 -25.03
CA ALA A 59 23.08 6.33 -24.58
C ALA A 59 22.82 6.90 -23.17
N ARG A 60 21.60 6.75 -22.65
CA ARG A 60 21.22 7.26 -21.33
C ARG A 60 21.67 6.32 -20.20
N PRO A 61 22.28 6.84 -19.12
CA PRO A 61 22.74 6.02 -18.01
C PRO A 61 21.59 5.27 -17.30
N GLU A 62 20.38 5.81 -17.32
CA GLU A 62 19.19 5.20 -16.71
C GLU A 62 18.83 3.87 -17.38
N ALA A 63 19.01 3.76 -18.70
CA ALA A 63 18.73 2.53 -19.45
C ALA A 63 19.69 1.40 -19.07
N TRP A 64 20.97 1.74 -18.84
CA TRP A 64 21.98 0.80 -18.39
C TRP A 64 21.74 0.36 -16.94
N LEU A 65 21.32 1.28 -16.06
CA LEU A 65 20.96 0.95 -14.69
C LEU A 65 19.75 0.01 -14.64
N ALA A 66 18.71 0.30 -15.43
CA ALA A 66 17.53 -0.56 -15.54
C ALA A 66 17.89 -1.96 -16.08
N LEU A 67 18.74 -2.03 -17.10
CA LEU A 67 19.27 -3.30 -17.62
C LEU A 67 20.01 -4.09 -16.53
N LEU A 68 20.91 -3.42 -15.80
CA LEU A 68 21.70 -4.04 -14.74
C LEU A 68 20.81 -4.61 -13.64
N MET A 69 19.84 -3.84 -13.16
CA MET A 69 18.89 -4.27 -12.13
C MET A 69 18.05 -5.47 -12.60
N ARG A 70 17.57 -5.43 -13.84
CA ARG A 70 16.82 -6.56 -14.42
C ARG A 70 17.70 -7.79 -14.54
N ALA A 71 18.92 -7.64 -15.05
CA ALA A 71 19.88 -8.73 -15.15
C ALA A 71 20.20 -9.34 -13.78
N LEU A 72 20.38 -8.52 -12.75
CA LEU A 72 20.61 -8.99 -11.38
C LEU A 72 19.45 -9.85 -10.87
N VAL A 73 18.21 -9.40 -11.06
CA VAL A 73 17.02 -10.18 -10.70
C VAL A 73 16.98 -11.50 -11.46
N GLN A 74 17.30 -11.50 -12.76
CA GLN A 74 17.36 -12.75 -13.56
C GLN A 74 18.47 -13.69 -13.08
N VAL A 75 19.65 -13.18 -12.71
CA VAL A 75 20.74 -14.00 -12.15
C VAL A 75 20.30 -14.65 -10.85
N VAL A 76 19.68 -13.88 -9.94
CA VAL A 76 19.17 -14.41 -8.66
C VAL A 76 18.13 -15.50 -8.92
N LEU A 77 17.17 -15.23 -9.79
CA LEU A 77 16.08 -16.16 -10.09
C LEU A 77 16.60 -17.46 -10.71
N VAL A 78 17.47 -17.38 -11.72
CA VAL A 78 18.10 -18.54 -12.34
C VAL A 78 18.94 -19.31 -11.32
N SER A 79 19.70 -18.62 -10.47
CA SER A 79 20.53 -19.26 -9.43
C SER A 79 19.68 -19.99 -8.39
N VAL A 80 18.52 -19.43 -8.01
CA VAL A 80 17.56 -20.09 -7.12
C VAL A 80 16.98 -21.35 -7.78
N CYS A 81 16.48 -21.26 -9.01
CA CYS A 81 15.95 -22.42 -9.73
C CYS A 81 17.01 -23.52 -9.89
N PHE A 82 18.23 -23.13 -10.27
CA PHE A 82 19.36 -24.03 -10.41
C PHE A 82 19.77 -24.66 -9.07
N GLY A 83 19.80 -23.87 -8.00
CA GLY A 83 20.10 -24.32 -6.64
C GLY A 83 19.07 -25.32 -6.12
N ILE A 84 17.78 -25.07 -6.35
CA ILE A 84 16.69 -26.00 -6.01
C ILE A 84 16.88 -27.32 -6.76
N GLY A 85 17.08 -27.27 -8.09
CA GLY A 85 17.32 -28.46 -8.89
C GLY A 85 18.52 -29.27 -8.38
N ARG A 86 19.63 -28.57 -8.06
CA ARG A 86 20.84 -29.18 -7.52
C ARG A 86 20.65 -29.77 -6.13
N GLY A 87 19.87 -29.11 -5.28
CA GLY A 87 19.48 -29.62 -3.96
C GLY A 87 18.67 -30.91 -4.07
N ILE A 88 17.72 -30.98 -5.01
CA ILE A 88 16.92 -32.18 -5.27
C ILE A 88 17.80 -33.31 -5.82
N GLY A 89 18.63 -33.03 -6.83
CA GLY A 89 19.51 -34.04 -7.45
C GLY A 89 20.55 -34.59 -6.48
N GLY A 90 21.10 -33.72 -5.64
CA GLY A 90 22.03 -34.10 -4.58
C GLY A 90 21.38 -34.92 -3.46
N ALA A 91 20.20 -34.53 -2.99
CA ALA A 91 19.49 -35.23 -1.92
C ALA A 91 18.91 -36.58 -2.38
N ALA A 92 18.44 -36.67 -3.63
CA ALA A 92 17.87 -37.89 -4.19
C ALA A 92 18.92 -38.87 -4.74
N GLY A 93 20.19 -38.46 -4.82
CA GLY A 93 21.26 -39.25 -5.45
C GLY A 93 21.03 -39.51 -6.95
N LEU A 94 20.07 -38.81 -7.56
CA LEU A 94 19.66 -38.95 -8.95
C LEU A 94 20.30 -37.82 -9.75
N LEU A 95 21.39 -38.14 -10.44
CA LEU A 95 22.00 -37.30 -11.47
C LEU A 95 21.67 -37.90 -12.84
N PRO A 96 20.46 -37.67 -13.37
CA PRO A 96 20.09 -38.19 -14.68
C PRO A 96 21.07 -37.67 -15.74
N ALA A 97 21.71 -38.59 -16.47
CA ALA A 97 22.59 -38.26 -17.58
C ALA A 97 21.76 -37.73 -18.75
N MET A 98 21.50 -36.43 -18.75
CA MET A 98 20.81 -35.73 -19.82
C MET A 98 21.79 -34.85 -20.60
N PRO A 99 21.59 -34.64 -21.92
CA PRO A 99 22.43 -33.72 -22.67
C PRO A 99 22.12 -32.26 -22.28
N VAL A 100 23.16 -31.41 -22.19
CA VAL A 100 23.03 -29.95 -21.90
C VAL A 100 21.99 -29.26 -22.80
N GLY A 101 21.85 -29.73 -24.03
CA GLY A 101 20.91 -29.16 -25.00
C GLY A 101 19.44 -29.31 -24.61
N LEU A 102 19.08 -30.27 -23.77
CA LEU A 102 17.70 -30.50 -23.35
C LEU A 102 17.18 -29.37 -22.42
N PRO A 103 17.80 -29.08 -21.27
CA PRO A 103 17.33 -28.00 -20.39
C PRO A 103 17.44 -26.62 -21.05
N LEU A 104 18.48 -26.38 -21.88
CA LEU A 104 18.61 -25.14 -22.64
C LEU A 104 17.53 -25.00 -23.71
N GLY A 105 17.31 -26.06 -24.50
CA GLY A 105 16.31 -26.09 -25.55
C GLY A 105 14.89 -25.91 -25.00
N LEU A 106 14.62 -26.45 -23.81
CA LEU A 106 13.35 -26.31 -23.13
C LEU A 106 13.07 -24.85 -22.71
N SER A 107 14.04 -24.20 -22.05
CA SER A 107 13.91 -22.78 -21.70
C SER A 107 13.84 -21.88 -22.94
N PHE A 108 14.62 -22.18 -23.97
CA PHE A 108 14.63 -21.39 -25.20
C PHE A 108 13.32 -21.55 -25.99
N ALA A 109 12.75 -22.76 -26.06
CA ALA A 109 11.48 -23.04 -26.74
C ALA A 109 10.28 -22.31 -26.14
N ALA A 110 10.37 -21.90 -24.87
CA ALA A 110 9.36 -21.05 -24.23
C ALA A 110 9.14 -19.74 -25.03
N ILE A 111 10.22 -19.13 -25.53
CA ILE A 111 10.19 -17.82 -26.21
C ILE A 111 9.31 -17.83 -27.48
N PRO A 112 9.55 -18.71 -28.48
CA PRO A 112 8.70 -18.78 -29.67
C PRO A 112 7.29 -19.27 -29.33
N LEU A 113 7.11 -20.17 -28.35
CA LEU A 113 5.79 -20.61 -27.89
C LEU A 113 4.96 -19.44 -27.34
N ALA A 114 5.58 -18.58 -26.54
CA ALA A 114 4.91 -17.39 -26.03
C ALA A 114 4.54 -16.40 -27.14
N ARG A 115 5.41 -16.23 -28.15
CA ARG A 115 5.11 -15.41 -29.33
C ARG A 115 4.02 -16.00 -30.23
N LEU A 116 3.92 -17.32 -30.32
CA LEU A 116 2.87 -17.99 -31.10
C LEU A 116 1.48 -17.82 -30.44
N VAL A 117 1.46 -17.77 -29.11
CA VAL A 117 0.23 -17.60 -28.31
C VAL A 117 -0.16 -16.12 -28.16
N TRP A 118 0.78 -15.19 -28.26
CA TRP A 118 0.59 -13.76 -27.94
C TRP A 118 0.83 -12.85 -29.16
N LYS A 119 -0.24 -12.20 -29.67
CA LYS A 119 -0.13 -11.19 -30.74
C LYS A 119 0.21 -9.81 -30.13
N PRO A 120 1.25 -9.10 -30.63
CA PRO A 120 1.71 -7.82 -30.06
C PRO A 120 0.69 -6.67 -30.15
N THR A 121 -0.25 -6.71 -31.10
CA THR A 121 -1.28 -5.68 -31.25
C THR A 121 -2.27 -5.63 -30.10
N VAL A 122 -2.54 -6.76 -29.44
CA VAL A 122 -3.48 -6.82 -28.31
C VAL A 122 -2.86 -6.22 -27.04
N MET A 123 -1.53 -6.23 -26.89
CA MET A 123 -0.86 -5.50 -25.81
C MET A 123 -0.84 -4.00 -26.06
N ALA A 124 -0.57 -3.57 -27.31
CA ALA A 124 -0.64 -2.15 -27.62
C ALA A 124 -2.05 -1.59 -27.39
N GLU A 125 -3.10 -2.33 -27.73
CA GLU A 125 -4.49 -1.92 -27.48
C GLU A 125 -4.92 -2.03 -26.02
N MET A 126 -4.46 -3.04 -25.26
CA MET A 126 -4.78 -3.16 -23.83
C MET A 126 -3.96 -2.18 -22.99
N ASP A 127 -2.68 -1.98 -23.29
CA ASP A 127 -1.84 -0.98 -22.62
C ASP A 127 -2.28 0.42 -23.02
N SER A 128 -2.66 0.68 -24.29
CA SER A 128 -3.26 1.98 -24.64
C SER A 128 -4.62 2.17 -23.97
N PHE A 129 -5.46 1.13 -23.88
CA PHE A 129 -6.73 1.22 -23.16
C PHE A 129 -6.52 1.42 -21.66
N LEU A 130 -5.51 0.80 -21.06
CA LEU A 130 -5.15 0.96 -19.66
C LEU A 130 -4.49 2.31 -19.39
N ASP A 131 -3.61 2.80 -20.28
CA ASP A 131 -3.00 4.12 -20.22
C ASP A 131 -4.04 5.22 -20.48
N ASP A 132 -4.99 5.02 -21.39
CA ASP A 132 -6.12 5.93 -21.62
C ASP A 132 -7.08 5.91 -20.42
N ALA A 133 -7.31 4.76 -19.79
CA ALA A 133 -8.10 4.65 -18.56
C ALA A 133 -7.36 5.28 -17.38
N LEU A 134 -6.04 5.10 -17.27
CA LEU A 134 -5.17 5.74 -16.28
C LEU A 134 -5.12 7.26 -16.51
N GLN A 135 -5.02 7.74 -17.76
CA GLN A 135 -5.07 9.15 -18.11
C GLN A 135 -6.47 9.75 -17.90
N GLN A 136 -7.54 8.99 -18.07
CA GLN A 136 -8.87 9.44 -17.66
C GLN A 136 -8.96 9.56 -16.15
N VAL A 137 -8.32 8.68 -15.38
CA VAL A 137 -8.28 8.76 -13.91
C VAL A 137 -7.32 9.85 -13.40
N GLU A 138 -6.17 10.04 -14.05
CA GLU A 138 -5.19 11.12 -13.77
C GLU A 138 -5.71 12.48 -14.25
N GLY A 139 -6.43 12.54 -15.37
CA GLY A 139 -7.15 13.72 -15.85
C GLY A 139 -8.36 14.09 -14.98
N LEU A 140 -8.84 13.13 -14.17
CA LEU A 140 -9.81 13.37 -13.10
C LEU A 140 -9.14 13.76 -11.77
N GLN A 141 -7.80 13.74 -11.67
CA GLN A 141 -7.13 14.32 -10.51
C GLN A 141 -7.14 15.85 -10.68
N PRO A 142 -7.80 16.59 -9.77
CA PRO A 142 -7.62 18.03 -9.74
C PRO A 142 -6.12 18.34 -9.58
N PRO A 143 -5.64 19.48 -10.10
CA PRO A 143 -4.25 19.89 -9.91
C PRO A 143 -3.87 19.74 -8.43
N PRO A 144 -2.64 19.31 -8.12
CA PRO A 144 -2.24 19.04 -6.74
C PRO A 144 -2.55 20.28 -5.89
N LEU A 145 -3.44 20.10 -4.92
CA LEU A 145 -3.79 21.17 -4.00
C LEU A 145 -2.51 21.63 -3.31
N GLN A 146 -2.23 22.92 -3.41
CA GLN A 146 -1.11 23.52 -2.70
C GLN A 146 -1.57 23.90 -1.30
N ARG A 147 -0.66 23.85 -0.32
CA ARG A 147 -0.97 24.35 1.02
C ARG A 147 -1.34 25.82 0.96
N ASP A 148 -2.53 26.14 1.46
CA ASP A 148 -3.00 27.52 1.63
C ASP A 148 -3.72 27.64 2.98
N PRO A 149 -2.98 27.88 4.07
CA PRO A 149 -3.55 27.98 5.41
C PRO A 149 -4.53 29.16 5.54
N ALA A 150 -4.34 30.23 4.75
CA ALA A 150 -5.23 31.39 4.77
C ALA A 150 -6.57 31.10 4.08
N LEU A 151 -6.56 30.33 2.99
CA LEU A 151 -7.79 29.80 2.40
C LEU A 151 -8.47 28.80 3.32
N ALA A 152 -7.72 27.92 3.96
CA ALA A 152 -8.27 26.95 4.91
C ALA A 152 -9.00 27.61 6.07
N LEU A 153 -8.40 28.64 6.68
CA LEU A 153 -9.05 29.45 7.69
C LEU A 153 -10.35 30.08 7.17
N ARG A 154 -10.35 30.69 5.97
CA ARG A 154 -11.58 31.30 5.42
C ARG A 154 -12.68 30.28 5.15
N LEU A 155 -12.36 29.17 4.48
CA LEU A 155 -13.35 28.18 4.05
C LEU A 155 -13.90 27.34 5.21
N THR A 156 -13.12 27.17 6.28
CA THR A 156 -13.59 26.45 7.48
C THR A 156 -14.37 27.37 8.44
N ALA A 157 -14.39 28.70 8.22
CA ALA A 157 -15.08 29.66 9.10
C ALA A 157 -16.56 29.32 9.35
N PRO A 158 -17.36 28.96 8.34
CA PRO A 158 -18.76 28.60 8.54
C PRO A 158 -18.99 27.39 9.46
N LEU A 159 -17.99 26.52 9.64
CA LEU A 159 -18.09 25.37 10.54
C LEU A 159 -18.17 25.78 12.02
N ALA A 160 -17.68 26.97 12.35
CA ALA A 160 -17.81 27.52 13.71
C ALA A 160 -19.24 28.00 14.00
N ASP A 161 -20.00 28.37 12.97
CA ASP A 161 -21.35 28.92 13.08
C ASP A 161 -22.44 27.84 12.95
N LEU A 162 -22.06 26.56 12.84
CA LEU A 162 -23.01 25.46 12.73
C LEU A 162 -23.85 25.30 14.01
N PRO A 163 -25.16 25.04 13.88
CA PRO A 163 -26.01 24.81 15.04
C PRO A 163 -25.61 23.50 15.75
N GLU A 164 -25.77 23.44 17.08
CA GLU A 164 -25.40 22.25 17.86
C GLU A 164 -26.19 21.00 17.48
N THR A 165 -27.39 21.18 16.94
CA THR A 165 -28.29 20.11 16.51
C THR A 165 -28.00 19.59 15.11
N VAL A 166 -26.96 20.10 14.43
CA VAL A 166 -26.64 19.71 13.05
C VAL A 166 -26.44 18.17 12.95
N PRO A 167 -27.13 17.50 12.01
CA PRO A 167 -26.94 16.08 11.76
C PRO A 167 -25.50 15.75 11.33
N GLN A 168 -25.03 14.55 11.67
CA GLN A 168 -23.68 14.12 11.30
C GLN A 168 -23.47 14.12 9.78
N ALA A 169 -24.48 13.64 9.03
CA ALA A 169 -24.43 13.57 7.58
C ALA A 169 -24.22 14.95 6.93
N GLU A 170 -24.72 16.00 7.55
CA GLU A 170 -24.55 17.36 7.07
C GLU A 170 -23.12 17.87 7.33
N ILE A 171 -22.55 17.58 8.50
CA ILE A 171 -21.12 17.86 8.78
C ILE A 171 -20.22 17.12 7.77
N GLU A 172 -20.52 15.85 7.48
CA GLU A 172 -19.78 15.04 6.52
C GLU A 172 -19.89 15.60 5.09
N ALA A 173 -21.07 16.10 4.69
CA ALA A 173 -21.26 16.77 3.41
C ALA A 173 -20.43 18.06 3.30
N HIS A 174 -20.36 18.88 4.36
CA HIS A 174 -19.51 20.06 4.40
C HIS A 174 -18.03 19.67 4.26
N PHE A 175 -17.58 18.61 4.93
CA PHE A 175 -16.21 18.10 4.75
C PHE A 175 -15.95 17.59 3.33
N ALA A 176 -16.92 16.90 2.71
CA ALA A 176 -16.79 16.43 1.34
C ALA A 176 -16.57 17.60 0.36
N ALA A 177 -17.26 18.73 0.57
CA ALA A 177 -17.04 19.94 -0.19
C ALA A 177 -15.66 20.57 0.09
N LEU A 178 -15.26 20.70 1.36
CA LEU A 178 -13.96 21.28 1.74
C LEU A 178 -12.77 20.49 1.17
N LYS A 179 -12.88 19.16 1.13
CA LYS A 179 -11.85 18.26 0.56
C LYS A 179 -11.59 18.48 -0.93
N GLN A 180 -12.48 19.16 -1.64
CA GLN A 180 -12.26 19.51 -3.05
C GLN A 180 -11.30 20.69 -3.22
N HIS A 181 -11.09 21.47 -2.16
CA HIS A 181 -10.34 22.72 -2.20
C HIS A 181 -9.16 22.78 -1.23
N LEU A 182 -9.14 21.91 -0.22
CA LEU A 182 -8.16 21.96 0.87
C LEU A 182 -7.53 20.60 1.15
N LEU A 183 -6.25 20.62 1.52
CA LEU A 183 -5.56 19.45 2.04
C LEU A 183 -6.07 19.09 3.46
N PRO A 184 -6.12 17.80 3.84
CA PRO A 184 -6.60 17.40 5.16
C PRO A 184 -5.84 18.04 6.33
N GLU A 185 -4.54 18.25 6.17
CA GLU A 185 -3.65 18.92 7.11
C GLU A 185 -4.00 20.39 7.33
N ASP A 186 -4.33 21.13 6.26
CA ASP A 186 -4.72 22.54 6.37
C ASP A 186 -6.08 22.68 7.06
N ILE A 187 -7.03 21.77 6.77
CA ILE A 187 -8.32 21.71 7.48
C ILE A 187 -8.09 21.40 8.96
N TYR A 188 -7.22 20.44 9.26
CA TYR A 188 -6.88 20.07 10.64
C TYR A 188 -6.31 21.25 11.42
N GLU A 189 -5.30 21.94 10.87
CA GLU A 189 -4.66 23.09 11.50
C GLU A 189 -5.63 24.26 11.69
N ALA A 190 -6.47 24.55 10.69
CA ALA A 190 -7.46 25.62 10.77
C ALA A 190 -8.52 25.35 11.86
N LEU A 191 -8.98 24.10 12.01
CA LEU A 191 -9.93 23.73 13.05
C LEU A 191 -9.28 23.68 14.45
N ASP A 192 -8.07 23.13 14.58
CA ASP A 192 -7.36 23.10 15.87
C ASP A 192 -7.07 24.52 16.38
N ALA A 193 -6.68 25.45 15.49
CA ALA A 193 -6.48 26.84 15.84
C ALA A 193 -7.74 27.50 16.42
N ARG A 194 -8.94 27.17 15.90
CA ARG A 194 -10.20 27.69 16.45
C ARG A 194 -10.58 27.09 17.80
N LEU A 195 -10.22 25.83 18.01
CA LEU A 195 -10.47 25.12 19.26
C LEU A 195 -9.60 25.62 20.43
N GLN A 196 -8.60 26.47 20.16
CA GLN A 196 -7.86 27.18 21.20
C GLN A 196 -8.72 28.24 21.91
N SER A 197 -9.86 28.63 21.33
CA SER A 197 -10.83 29.51 22.00
C SER A 197 -11.55 28.74 23.12
N PRO A 198 -11.63 29.29 24.35
CA PRO A 198 -12.32 28.63 25.46
C PRO A 198 -13.82 28.43 25.22
N ASP A 199 -14.44 29.28 24.38
CA ASP A 199 -15.86 29.21 24.04
C ASP A 199 -16.12 28.44 22.73
N ALA A 200 -15.22 27.51 22.37
CA ALA A 200 -15.39 26.74 21.14
C ALA A 200 -16.70 25.94 21.15
N PRO A 201 -17.60 26.15 20.17
CA PRO A 201 -18.92 25.54 20.20
C PRO A 201 -18.84 24.02 20.09
N ARG A 202 -19.82 23.33 20.68
CA ARG A 202 -19.87 21.87 20.70
C ARG A 202 -19.89 21.27 19.30
N ALA A 203 -20.56 21.94 18.35
CA ALA A 203 -20.58 21.56 16.94
C ALA A 203 -19.17 21.55 16.33
N LEU A 204 -18.33 22.54 16.64
CA LEU A 204 -16.95 22.62 16.16
C LEU A 204 -16.08 21.52 16.77
N ARG A 205 -16.22 21.25 18.07
CA ARG A 205 -15.53 20.14 18.77
C ARG A 205 -15.88 18.79 18.14
N ARG A 206 -17.17 18.54 17.89
CA ARG A 206 -17.67 17.35 17.19
C ARG A 206 -17.11 17.23 15.78
N THR A 207 -17.11 18.33 15.04
CA THR A 207 -16.58 18.42 13.67
C THR A 207 -15.10 18.05 13.63
N PHE A 208 -14.30 18.59 14.55
CA PHE A 208 -12.89 18.24 14.68
C PHE A 208 -12.68 16.77 15.04
N ILE A 209 -13.47 16.22 15.97
CA ILE A 209 -13.39 14.79 16.32
C ILE A 209 -13.62 13.91 15.09
N LEU A 210 -14.62 14.22 14.26
CA LEU A 210 -14.90 13.46 13.04
C LEU A 210 -13.74 13.53 12.04
N LEU A 211 -13.09 14.69 11.91
CA LEU A 211 -11.92 14.87 11.06
C LEU A 211 -10.71 14.11 11.60
N ALA A 212 -10.34 14.36 12.84
CA ALA A 212 -9.12 13.84 13.48
C ALA A 212 -9.12 12.32 13.67
N THR A 213 -10.30 11.68 13.58
CA THR A 213 -10.48 10.22 13.61
C THR A 213 -10.79 9.61 12.25
N ALA A 214 -10.75 10.40 11.16
CA ALA A 214 -10.91 9.87 9.81
C ALA A 214 -9.58 9.35 9.27
N GLN A 215 -9.62 8.19 8.59
CA GLN A 215 -8.44 7.54 8.01
C GLN A 215 -7.57 8.50 7.18
N ARG A 216 -8.14 9.21 6.21
CA ARG A 216 -7.39 10.18 5.38
C ARG A 216 -6.71 11.29 6.18
N CYS A 217 -7.32 11.74 7.28
CA CYS A 217 -6.69 12.76 8.13
C CYS A 217 -5.55 12.15 8.93
N ASN A 218 -5.72 10.91 9.44
CA ASN A 218 -4.69 10.20 10.18
C ASN A 218 -3.46 9.90 9.30
N GLU A 219 -3.68 9.49 8.05
CA GLU A 219 -2.62 9.27 7.06
C GLU A 219 -1.85 10.57 6.76
N ALA A 220 -2.56 11.68 6.52
CA ALA A 220 -1.96 12.97 6.21
C ALA A 220 -1.24 13.60 7.42
N CYS A 221 -1.75 13.36 8.64
CA CYS A 221 -1.25 13.94 9.88
C CYS A 221 -0.48 12.91 10.74
N ARG A 222 0.09 11.87 10.14
CA ARG A 222 0.78 10.79 10.86
C ARG A 222 1.86 11.33 11.79
N GLY A 223 1.91 10.82 13.02
CA GLY A 223 2.84 11.27 14.06
C GLY A 223 2.40 12.55 14.82
N ARG A 224 1.26 13.16 14.46
CA ARG A 224 0.70 14.31 15.20
C ARG A 224 -0.26 13.89 16.31
N ALA A 225 -0.50 12.60 16.52
CA ALA A 225 -1.44 12.08 17.51
C ALA A 225 -2.84 12.73 17.41
N ALA A 226 -3.36 12.88 16.18
CA ALA A 226 -4.66 13.52 15.94
C ALA A 226 -5.82 12.89 16.75
N PRO A 227 -5.94 11.56 16.89
CA PRO A 227 -6.92 10.94 17.79
C PRO A 227 -6.75 11.30 19.27
N VAL A 228 -5.52 11.51 19.75
CA VAL A 228 -5.26 12.01 21.12
C VAL A 228 -5.79 13.43 21.27
N ARG A 229 -5.54 14.29 20.28
CA ARG A 229 -6.08 15.65 20.28
C ARG A 229 -7.61 15.64 20.25
N ALA A 230 -8.24 14.75 19.49
CA ALA A 230 -9.69 14.58 19.48
C ALA A 230 -10.24 14.22 20.87
N LEU A 231 -9.56 13.34 21.62
CA LEU A 231 -9.93 13.00 22.99
C LEU A 231 -9.80 14.20 23.95
N GLN A 232 -8.74 14.99 23.83
CA GLN A 232 -8.58 16.22 24.61
C GLN A 232 -9.70 17.23 24.31
N VAL A 233 -10.02 17.39 23.02
CA VAL A 233 -11.10 18.25 22.54
C VAL A 233 -12.46 17.73 23.00
N ALA A 234 -12.67 16.43 23.23
CA ALA A 234 -13.91 15.92 23.82
C ALA A 234 -14.08 16.33 25.30
N GLY A 235 -12.98 16.52 26.03
CA GLY A 235 -13.00 16.98 27.42
C GLY A 235 -13.87 16.10 28.33
N GLU A 236 -14.77 16.72 29.08
CA GLU A 236 -15.71 16.01 29.98
C GLU A 236 -17.08 15.70 29.34
N ASP A 237 -17.28 16.03 28.06
CA ASP A 237 -18.53 15.72 27.37
C ASP A 237 -18.59 14.23 27.03
N ALA A 238 -19.37 13.49 27.82
CA ALA A 238 -19.54 12.04 27.68
C ALA A 238 -19.95 11.60 26.26
N SER A 239 -20.77 12.39 25.57
CA SER A 239 -21.22 12.04 24.22
C SER A 239 -20.11 12.19 23.18
N LEU A 240 -19.24 13.20 23.34
CA LEU A 240 -18.08 13.39 22.47
C LEU A 240 -17.00 12.36 22.79
N VAL A 241 -16.82 11.99 24.05
CA VAL A 241 -15.91 10.91 24.45
C VAL A 241 -16.36 9.56 23.87
N GLU A 242 -17.66 9.25 23.93
CA GLU A 242 -18.22 8.06 23.25
C GLU A 242 -17.95 8.10 21.74
N LEU A 243 -18.15 9.26 21.11
CA LEU A 243 -17.89 9.45 19.68
C LEU A 243 -16.41 9.18 19.34
N VAL A 244 -15.47 9.77 20.10
CA VAL A 244 -14.03 9.53 19.91
C VAL A 244 -13.71 8.05 20.02
N ALA A 245 -14.18 7.38 21.08
CA ALA A 245 -13.88 5.97 21.30
C ALA A 245 -14.37 5.08 20.16
N ARG A 246 -15.62 5.27 19.71
CA ARG A 246 -16.19 4.52 18.57
C ARG A 246 -15.45 4.79 17.27
N ARG A 247 -15.10 6.05 17.01
CA ARG A 247 -14.40 6.42 15.78
C ARG A 247 -12.97 5.89 15.74
N CYS A 248 -12.27 5.90 16.87
CA CYS A 248 -10.94 5.29 16.99
C CYS A 248 -11.01 3.76 16.78
N LEU A 249 -12.05 3.07 17.26
CA LEU A 249 -12.24 1.65 16.96
C LEU A 249 -12.38 1.41 15.46
N THR A 250 -13.25 2.16 14.77
CA THR A 250 -13.41 2.06 13.31
C THR A 250 -12.10 2.39 12.58
N LEU A 251 -11.35 3.40 13.05
CA LEU A 251 -10.04 3.74 12.48
C LEU A 251 -9.07 2.56 12.59
N LEU A 252 -8.93 1.95 13.77
CA LEU A 252 -8.03 0.82 14.04
C LEU A 252 -8.47 -0.50 13.39
N GLU A 253 -9.72 -0.61 12.94
CA GLU A 253 -10.19 -1.70 12.09
C GLU A 253 -9.76 -1.50 10.64
N SER A 254 -9.76 -0.25 10.16
CA SER A 254 -9.38 0.10 8.78
C SER A 254 -7.88 0.32 8.56
N ASP A 255 -7.16 0.80 9.58
CA ASP A 255 -5.76 1.20 9.52
C ASP A 255 -5.08 0.84 10.85
N VAL A 256 -4.36 -0.29 10.85
CA VAL A 256 -3.65 -0.78 12.04
C VAL A 256 -2.45 0.12 12.39
N ASP A 257 -1.84 0.79 11.40
CA ASP A 257 -0.70 1.67 11.62
C ASP A 257 -1.10 2.93 12.40
N ALA A 258 -2.39 3.27 12.43
CA ALA A 258 -2.95 4.36 13.25
C ALA A 258 -2.76 4.12 14.76
N TRP A 259 -2.47 2.90 15.19
CA TRP A 259 -2.29 2.54 16.60
C TRP A 259 -1.30 3.45 17.33
N GLY A 260 -0.18 3.81 16.69
CA GLY A 260 0.85 4.66 17.30
C GLY A 260 0.39 6.10 17.59
N ASP A 261 -0.63 6.59 16.88
CA ASP A 261 -1.21 7.93 17.03
C ASP A 261 -2.48 7.92 17.92
N CYS A 262 -2.95 6.75 18.36
CA CYS A 262 -4.13 6.62 19.22
C CYS A 262 -3.83 6.88 20.72
N PRO A 263 -4.84 7.24 21.52
CA PRO A 263 -4.68 7.40 22.97
C PRO A 263 -4.25 6.09 23.63
N ASN A 264 -3.23 6.17 24.48
CA ASN A 264 -2.73 4.98 25.18
C ASN A 264 -3.76 4.45 26.22
N PRO A 265 -3.71 3.14 26.56
CA PRO A 265 -4.63 2.52 27.50
C PRO A 265 -4.72 3.19 28.87
N THR A 266 -3.61 3.73 29.38
CA THR A 266 -3.55 4.38 30.70
C THR A 266 -4.34 5.69 30.70
N ALA A 267 -4.16 6.52 29.67
CA ALA A 267 -4.91 7.76 29.50
C ALA A 267 -6.41 7.47 29.30
N LEU A 268 -6.75 6.45 28.51
CA LEU A 268 -8.12 6.00 28.31
C LEU A 268 -8.77 5.54 29.63
N GLY A 269 -8.05 4.77 30.45
CA GLY A 269 -8.55 4.32 31.76
C GLY A 269 -8.88 5.47 32.70
N ALA A 270 -8.03 6.50 32.73
CA ALA A 270 -8.27 7.71 33.52
C ALA A 270 -9.50 8.50 33.07
N VAL A 271 -9.77 8.54 31.75
CA VAL A 271 -11.01 9.14 31.22
C VAL A 271 -12.22 8.28 31.58
N ALA A 272 -12.15 6.96 31.36
CA ALA A 272 -13.26 6.05 31.62
C ALA A 272 -13.76 6.10 33.07
N ALA A 273 -12.84 6.25 34.03
CA ALA A 273 -13.16 6.35 35.46
C ALA A 273 -14.06 7.56 35.82
N ARG A 274 -14.07 8.61 34.99
CA ARG A 274 -14.85 9.83 35.20
C ARG A 274 -16.12 9.90 34.34
N MET A 275 -16.33 8.92 33.46
CA MET A 275 -17.39 8.95 32.47
C MET A 275 -18.62 8.12 32.89
N PRO A 276 -19.83 8.47 32.41
CA PRO A 276 -21.01 7.65 32.62
C PRO A 276 -20.87 6.28 31.91
N PRO A 277 -21.67 5.26 32.31
CA PRO A 277 -21.48 3.87 31.89
C PRO A 277 -21.31 3.67 30.38
N ARG A 278 -22.18 4.32 29.58
CA ARG A 278 -22.17 4.20 28.12
C ARG A 278 -20.86 4.69 27.47
N ALA A 279 -20.33 5.82 27.94
CA ALA A 279 -19.07 6.37 27.43
C ALA A 279 -17.88 5.57 27.97
N ALA A 280 -17.94 5.13 29.23
CA ALA A 280 -16.95 4.24 29.82
C ALA A 280 -16.85 2.92 29.05
N GLU A 281 -17.96 2.26 28.72
CA GLU A 281 -18.00 1.02 27.93
C GLU A 281 -17.32 1.18 26.57
N ALA A 282 -17.60 2.27 25.86
CA ALA A 282 -16.97 2.56 24.58
C ALA A 282 -15.44 2.72 24.72
N ILE A 283 -14.98 3.40 25.78
CA ILE A 283 -13.56 3.52 26.09
C ILE A 283 -12.93 2.16 26.44
N HIS A 284 -13.61 1.32 27.23
CA HIS A 284 -13.11 0.00 27.58
C HIS A 284 -12.94 -0.88 26.33
N ALA A 285 -13.88 -0.83 25.39
CA ALA A 285 -13.75 -1.51 24.11
C ALA A 285 -12.52 -1.02 23.33
N LEU A 286 -12.28 0.30 23.31
CA LEU A 286 -11.06 0.86 22.70
C LEU A 286 -9.79 0.39 23.42
N ILE A 287 -9.77 0.36 24.76
CA ILE A 287 -8.63 -0.13 25.56
C ILE A 287 -8.28 -1.57 25.18
N VAL A 288 -9.29 -2.46 25.11
CA VAL A 288 -9.10 -3.86 24.71
C VAL A 288 -8.45 -3.92 23.32
N ARG A 289 -9.04 -3.23 22.34
CA ARG A 289 -8.51 -3.21 20.97
C ARG A 289 -7.08 -2.66 20.90
N THR A 290 -6.77 -1.62 21.66
CA THR A 290 -5.45 -1.00 21.69
C THR A 290 -4.40 -1.93 22.31
N ARG A 291 -4.80 -2.77 23.28
CA ARG A 291 -3.95 -3.81 23.87
C ARG A 291 -3.73 -4.97 22.91
N ASP A 292 -4.75 -5.40 22.19
CA ASP A 292 -4.64 -6.47 21.18
C ASP A 292 -3.68 -6.10 20.05
N LEU A 293 -3.62 -4.82 19.70
CA LEU A 293 -2.73 -4.27 18.68
C LEU A 293 -1.35 -3.88 19.20
N ALA A 294 -1.14 -3.90 20.52
CA ALA A 294 0.19 -3.63 21.05
C ALA A 294 1.17 -4.68 20.50
N PRO A 295 2.35 -4.27 20.01
CA PRO A 295 3.37 -5.23 19.61
C PRO A 295 3.61 -6.16 20.80
N LEU A 296 3.61 -7.47 20.55
CA LEU A 296 3.93 -8.53 21.51
C LEU A 296 5.36 -8.35 22.05
N ASN A 297 5.58 -7.33 22.87
CA ASN A 297 6.83 -7.04 23.53
C ASN A 297 6.66 -7.36 25.02
N GLY A 298 7.11 -8.57 25.34
CA GLY A 298 7.45 -9.12 26.66
C GLY A 298 7.09 -8.32 27.91
N TYR A 299 5.96 -8.67 28.51
CA TYR A 299 5.77 -8.52 29.95
C TYR A 299 5.39 -9.90 30.50
N ASP A 300 6.41 -10.68 30.88
CA ASP A 300 6.24 -11.72 31.89
C ASP A 300 6.11 -11.00 33.24
N PRO A 301 4.98 -11.13 33.98
CA PRO A 301 4.86 -10.57 35.32
C PRO A 301 5.55 -11.43 36.40
N GLU A 302 6.41 -12.38 36.04
CA GLU A 302 7.23 -13.17 36.98
C GLU A 302 8.71 -13.13 36.60
N GLY A 303 9.44 -12.18 37.18
CA GLY A 303 10.89 -12.01 37.10
C GLY A 303 11.39 -10.95 38.07
#